data_AF-A0A7C5R236-F1
#
_entry.id   AF-A0A7C5R236-F1
#
_cell.length_a   1.000
_cell.length_b   1.000
_cell.length_c   1.000
_cell.angle_alpha   90.00
_cell.angle_beta   90.00
_cell.angle_gamma   90.00
#
_symmetry.space_group_name_H-M   'P 1'
#
loop_
_entity.id
_entity.type
_entity.pdbx_description
1 polymer ?
#
loop_
_entity_poly.entity_id
_entity_poly.type
_entity_poly.pdbx_seq_one_letter_code
_entity_poly.pdbx_strand_id
1 'polypeptide(L)'
;MKKLPIHIKILIGLVLGVIWAFVSSYLGWNDFTIKWIDPWGTIFIRLLKFIAVPLVLFSIINGIAGLQDVTRLGRLGLKTLTAYMITTFLAIGVGLLFVNVIKPGTYMDKEQRIKNRLSYELWLQENNMGPSQDGQSFLDDPQYARYLTEAQQAKMLSEEEKEKLKEKFEAAQSQRESSPLIFIVNMVPENVMLSISNNRLMLQVIFFAIFFGITLVLIPKEKAKPIIAFVDGTSEVFIKMVDLVMKAAPFFVFALLAGVIAKMA
;
A
#
# COMPACT_ATOMS: atom_id res chain seq x y z
N MET A 1 25.20 -12.56 -28.75
CA MET A 1 24.94 -12.56 -27.29
C MET A 1 23.43 -12.60 -27.04
N LYS A 2 22.89 -13.63 -26.37
CA LYS A 2 21.44 -13.75 -26.11
C LYS A 2 21.00 -12.59 -25.20
N LYS A 3 19.95 -11.85 -25.59
CA LYS A 3 19.38 -10.77 -24.76
C LYS A 3 18.80 -11.39 -23.48
N LEU A 4 19.26 -10.95 -22.31
CA LEU A 4 18.74 -11.42 -21.03
C LEU A 4 17.25 -11.07 -20.86
N PRO A 5 16.41 -11.96 -20.31
CA PRO A 5 15.03 -11.67 -19.96
C PRO A 5 14.90 -10.48 -18.98
N ILE A 6 13.80 -9.73 -19.08
CA ILE A 6 13.58 -8.51 -18.27
C ILE A 6 13.51 -8.85 -16.78
N HIS A 7 12.82 -9.92 -16.38
CA HIS A 7 12.71 -10.30 -14.96
C HIS A 7 14.09 -10.60 -14.34
N ILE A 8 15.02 -11.19 -15.10
CA ILE A 8 16.40 -11.43 -14.64
C ILE A 8 17.14 -10.11 -14.50
N LYS A 9 16.98 -9.17 -15.43
CA LYS A 9 17.59 -7.83 -15.32
C LYS A 9 17.08 -7.09 -14.09
N ILE A 10 15.79 -7.17 -13.79
CA ILE A 10 15.20 -6.60 -12.58
C ILE A 10 15.79 -7.23 -11.32
N LEU A 11 15.93 -8.57 -11.30
CA LEU A 11 16.54 -9.28 -10.17
C LEU A 11 18.01 -8.88 -9.98
N ILE A 12 18.77 -8.72 -11.06
CA ILE A 12 20.14 -8.20 -11.03
C ILE A 12 20.15 -6.77 -10.46
N GLY A 13 19.27 -5.89 -10.92
CA GLY A 13 19.14 -4.53 -10.41
C GLY A 13 18.83 -4.50 -8.91
N LEU A 14 17.92 -5.36 -8.45
CA LEU A 14 17.58 -5.55 -7.03
C LEU A 14 18.83 -5.91 -6.22
N VAL A 15 19.53 -6.98 -6.61
CA VAL A 15 20.72 -7.47 -5.91
C VAL A 15 21.83 -6.42 -5.90
N LEU A 16 22.08 -5.76 -7.05
CA LEU A 16 23.05 -4.68 -7.14
C LEU A 16 22.69 -3.49 -6.25
N GLY A 17 21.40 -3.15 -6.12
CA GLY A 17 20.94 -2.04 -5.28
C GLY A 17 21.21 -2.32 -3.81
N VAL A 18 20.96 -3.55 -3.37
CA VAL A 18 21.28 -4.01 -2.01
C VAL A 18 22.78 -3.96 -1.76
N ILE A 19 23.59 -4.52 -2.67
CA ILE A 19 25.06 -4.50 -2.55
C ILE A 19 25.58 -3.06 -2.48
N TRP A 20 25.10 -2.19 -3.37
CA TRP A 20 25.49 -0.78 -3.38
C TRP A 20 25.15 -0.08 -2.07
N ALA A 21 23.97 -0.34 -1.49
CA ALA A 21 23.58 0.27 -0.24
C ALA A 21 24.58 -0.06 0.89
N PHE A 22 24.93 -1.35 1.06
CA PHE A 22 25.91 -1.78 2.06
C PHE A 22 27.30 -1.18 1.82
N VAL A 23 27.76 -1.17 0.56
CA VAL A 23 29.06 -0.57 0.20
C VAL A 23 29.07 0.93 0.46
N SER A 24 28.00 1.64 0.08
CA SER A 24 27.89 3.08 0.29
C SER A 24 27.80 3.45 1.76
N SER A 25 27.15 2.62 2.59
CA SER A 25 27.11 2.79 4.04
C SER A 25 28.49 2.58 4.65
N TYR A 26 29.20 1.51 4.29
CA TYR A 26 30.56 1.23 4.79
C TYR A 26 31.57 2.32 4.42
N LEU A 27 31.46 2.89 3.22
CA LEU A 27 32.34 3.95 2.72
C LEU A 27 31.92 5.37 3.13
N GLY A 28 30.80 5.53 3.85
CA GLY A 28 30.28 6.85 4.26
C GLY A 28 29.66 7.68 3.13
N TRP A 29 29.30 7.07 2.00
CA TRP A 29 28.67 7.71 0.84
C TRP A 29 27.13 7.76 0.93
N ASN A 30 26.57 7.66 2.14
CA ASN A 30 25.13 7.58 2.34
C ASN A 30 24.40 8.82 1.77
N ASP A 31 24.96 10.00 2.06
CA ASP A 31 24.47 11.28 1.54
C ASP A 31 24.41 11.35 0.01
N PHE A 32 25.41 10.77 -0.66
CA PHE A 32 25.43 10.71 -2.13
C PHE A 32 24.31 9.82 -2.65
N THR A 33 24.15 8.63 -2.08
CA THR A 33 23.08 7.69 -2.46
C THR A 33 21.70 8.34 -2.26
N ILE A 34 21.49 9.02 -1.14
CA ILE A 34 20.20 9.68 -0.85
C ILE A 34 19.94 10.86 -1.79
N LYS A 35 20.94 11.69 -2.10
CA LYS A 35 20.74 12.90 -2.92
C LYS A 35 20.72 12.64 -4.43
N TRP A 36 21.46 11.64 -4.92
CA TRP A 36 21.67 11.43 -6.35
C TRP A 36 21.07 10.14 -6.90
N ILE A 37 20.94 9.10 -6.08
CA ILE A 37 20.43 7.79 -6.52
C ILE A 37 18.95 7.64 -6.17
N ASP A 38 18.54 7.90 -4.93
CA ASP A 38 17.14 7.78 -4.48
C ASP A 38 16.11 8.55 -5.33
N PRO A 39 16.39 9.76 -5.87
CA PRO A 39 15.43 10.46 -6.73
C PRO A 39 15.01 9.65 -7.95
N TRP A 40 15.87 8.81 -8.52
CA TRP A 40 15.52 7.93 -9.63
C TRP A 40 14.49 6.88 -9.22
N GLY A 41 14.62 6.31 -8.02
CA GLY A 41 13.60 5.42 -7.45
C GLY A 41 12.26 6.14 -7.25
N THR A 42 12.30 7.39 -6.78
CA THR A 42 11.10 8.22 -6.64
C THR A 42 10.44 8.53 -7.99
N ILE A 43 11.22 8.87 -9.02
CA ILE A 43 10.74 9.08 -10.40
C ILE A 43 10.03 7.81 -10.90
N PHE A 44 10.61 6.64 -10.69
CA PHE A 44 10.01 5.37 -11.10
C PHE A 44 8.63 5.15 -10.49
N ILE A 45 8.50 5.32 -9.17
CA ILE A 45 7.21 5.18 -8.49
C ILE A 45 6.20 6.22 -8.98
N ARG A 46 6.63 7.45 -9.26
CA ARG A 46 5.75 8.49 -9.82
C ARG A 46 5.29 8.14 -11.24
N LEU A 47 6.17 7.62 -12.09
CA LEU A 47 5.81 7.16 -13.43
C LEU A 47 4.80 6.01 -13.40
N LEU A 48 5.02 4.99 -12.55
CA LEU A 48 4.08 3.88 -12.42
C LEU A 48 2.72 4.36 -11.89
N LYS A 49 2.71 5.22 -10.87
CA LYS A 49 1.47 5.81 -10.33
C LYS A 49 0.72 6.67 -11.35
N PHE A 50 1.46 7.45 -12.14
CA PHE A 50 0.91 8.28 -13.21
C PHE A 50 0.19 7.45 -14.28
N ILE A 51 0.78 6.30 -14.67
CA ILE A 51 0.20 5.42 -15.68
C ILE A 51 -0.97 4.60 -15.11
N ALA A 52 -0.88 4.18 -13.84
CA ALA A 52 -1.81 3.22 -13.25
C ALA A 52 -3.28 3.69 -13.28
N VAL A 53 -3.59 4.90 -12.81
CA VAL A 53 -4.99 5.32 -12.65
C VAL A 53 -5.71 5.49 -14.00
N PRO A 54 -5.16 6.21 -15.00
CA PRO A 54 -5.77 6.29 -16.32
C PRO A 54 -5.85 4.92 -17.01
N LEU A 55 -4.79 4.09 -16.90
CA LEU A 55 -4.80 2.75 -17.49
C LEU A 55 -5.94 1.90 -16.91
N VAL A 56 -6.12 1.90 -15.59
CA VAL A 56 -7.22 1.17 -14.94
C VAL A 56 -8.58 1.66 -15.45
N LEU A 57 -8.78 2.98 -15.53
CA LEU A 57 -10.01 3.56 -16.06
C LEU A 57 -10.31 3.06 -17.48
N PHE A 58 -9.39 3.29 -18.42
CA PHE A 58 -9.60 2.95 -19.83
C PHE A 58 -9.63 1.43 -20.07
N SER A 59 -8.79 0.65 -19.39
CA SER A 59 -8.77 -0.81 -19.52
C SER A 59 -10.05 -1.45 -18.98
N ILE A 60 -10.62 -0.96 -17.87
CA ILE A 60 -11.89 -1.49 -17.36
C ILE A 60 -13.03 -1.14 -18.32
N ILE A 61 -13.10 0.11 -18.79
CA ILE A 61 -14.13 0.50 -19.76
C ILE A 61 -14.01 -0.35 -21.03
N ASN A 62 -12.81 -0.51 -21.59
CA ASN A 62 -12.56 -1.35 -22.76
C ASN A 62 -12.97 -2.81 -22.51
N GLY A 63 -12.54 -3.36 -21.37
CA GLY A 63 -12.81 -4.74 -20.98
C GLY A 63 -14.29 -5.05 -20.83
N ILE A 64 -15.09 -4.10 -20.33
CA ILE A 64 -16.55 -4.26 -20.17
C ILE A 64 -17.28 -4.00 -21.48
N ALA A 65 -16.87 -2.99 -22.26
CA ALA A 65 -17.47 -2.68 -23.55
C ALA A 65 -17.31 -3.83 -24.57
N GLY A 66 -16.28 -4.67 -24.41
CA GLY A 66 -16.09 -5.90 -25.19
C GLY A 66 -17.05 -7.05 -24.80
N LEU A 67 -17.77 -6.95 -23.68
CA LEU A 67 -18.73 -7.97 -23.26
C LEU A 67 -20.07 -7.77 -23.98
N GLN A 68 -20.49 -8.79 -24.75
CA GLN A 68 -21.79 -8.78 -25.43
C GLN A 68 -22.98 -8.94 -24.46
N ASP A 69 -22.74 -9.43 -23.24
CA ASP A 69 -23.77 -9.76 -22.27
C ASP A 69 -23.39 -9.25 -20.88
N VAL A 70 -24.15 -8.27 -20.38
CA VAL A 70 -23.95 -7.59 -19.10
C VAL A 70 -24.13 -8.55 -17.91
N THR A 71 -24.94 -9.61 -18.05
CA THR A 71 -25.15 -10.58 -16.95
C THR A 71 -23.87 -11.37 -16.62
N ARG A 72 -22.97 -11.50 -17.60
CA ARG A 72 -21.66 -12.16 -17.40
C ARG A 72 -20.77 -11.37 -16.46
N LEU A 73 -20.88 -10.04 -16.45
CA LEU A 73 -20.11 -9.18 -15.57
C LEU A 73 -20.45 -9.43 -14.10
N GLY A 74 -21.74 -9.51 -13.76
CA GLY A 74 -22.19 -9.80 -12.40
C GLY A 74 -21.70 -11.15 -11.88
N ARG A 75 -21.79 -12.20 -12.71
CA ARG A 75 -21.31 -13.55 -12.35
C ARG A 75 -19.78 -13.60 -12.23
N LEU A 76 -19.04 -12.88 -13.09
CA LEU A 76 -17.59 -12.77 -13.00
C LEU A 76 -17.16 -12.03 -11.73
N GLY A 77 -17.84 -10.91 -11.42
CA GLY A 77 -17.61 -10.13 -10.21
C GLY A 77 -17.84 -10.94 -8.94
N LEU A 78 -18.97 -11.67 -8.87
CA LEU A 78 -19.27 -12.53 -7.71
C LEU A 78 -18.23 -13.64 -7.54
N LYS A 79 -17.86 -14.34 -8.62
CA LYS A 79 -16.80 -15.38 -8.57
C LYS A 79 -15.47 -14.81 -8.06
N THR A 80 -15.10 -13.61 -8.53
CA THR A 80 -13.86 -12.94 -8.14
C THR A 80 -13.90 -12.51 -6.68
N LEU A 81 -15.01 -11.91 -6.22
CA LEU A 81 -15.19 -11.52 -4.83
C LEU A 81 -15.14 -12.72 -3.88
N THR A 82 -15.84 -13.81 -4.22
CA THR A 82 -15.80 -15.05 -3.43
C THR A 82 -14.38 -15.64 -3.40
N ALA A 83 -13.68 -15.66 -4.53
CA ALA A 83 -12.29 -16.13 -4.57
C ALA A 83 -11.37 -15.27 -3.68
N TYR A 84 -11.52 -13.95 -3.69
CA TYR A 84 -10.75 -13.05 -2.81
C TYR A 84 -11.10 -13.22 -1.33
N MET A 85 -12.37 -13.40 -0.98
CA MET A 85 -12.76 -13.68 0.40
C MET A 85 -12.17 -15.00 0.91
N ILE A 86 -12.25 -16.06 0.11
CA ILE A 86 -11.70 -17.38 0.48
C ILE A 86 -10.18 -17.31 0.62
N THR A 87 -9.48 -16.71 -0.33
CA THR A 87 -8.01 -16.59 -0.29
C THR A 87 -7.54 -15.71 0.87
N THR A 88 -8.26 -14.62 1.17
CA THR A 88 -7.97 -13.77 2.34
C THR A 88 -8.19 -14.54 3.64
N PHE A 89 -9.29 -15.28 3.76
CA PHE A 89 -9.56 -16.09 4.93
C PHE A 89 -8.50 -17.18 5.15
N LEU A 90 -8.10 -17.87 4.07
CA LEU A 90 -7.00 -18.84 4.12
C LEU A 90 -5.67 -18.18 4.49
N ALA A 91 -5.35 -17.01 3.92
CA ALA A 91 -4.13 -16.28 4.24
C ALA A 91 -4.09 -15.84 5.71
N ILE A 92 -5.21 -15.34 6.25
CA ILE A 92 -5.35 -15.01 7.67
C ILE A 92 -5.19 -16.28 8.51
N GLY A 93 -5.82 -17.39 8.13
CA GLY A 93 -5.68 -18.66 8.84
C GLY A 93 -4.24 -19.15 8.90
N VAL A 94 -3.52 -19.11 7.78
CA VAL A 94 -2.09 -19.45 7.70
C VAL A 94 -1.26 -18.49 8.56
N GLY A 95 -1.49 -17.18 8.45
CA GLY A 95 -0.80 -16.17 9.24
C GLY A 95 -0.99 -16.37 10.75
N LEU A 96 -2.23 -16.62 11.18
CA LEU A 96 -2.54 -16.92 12.57
C LEU A 96 -1.89 -18.23 13.03
N LEU A 97 -1.86 -19.27 12.19
CA LEU A 97 -1.14 -20.50 12.49
C LEU A 97 0.34 -20.23 12.74
N PHE A 98 1.01 -19.52 11.84
CA PHE A 98 2.43 -19.16 12.01
C PHE A 98 2.68 -18.34 13.28
N VAL A 99 1.84 -17.33 13.55
CA VAL A 99 1.98 -16.48 14.74
C VAL A 99 1.82 -17.30 16.03
N ASN A 100 0.85 -18.23 16.07
CA ASN A 100 0.61 -19.07 17.25
C ASN A 100 1.69 -20.15 17.46
N VAL A 101 2.33 -20.64 16.39
CA VAL A 101 3.41 -21.63 16.46
C VAL A 101 4.74 -20.97 16.82
N ILE A 102 5.12 -19.91 16.11
CA ILE A 102 6.42 -19.25 16.28
C ILE A 102 6.44 -18.40 17.54
N LYS A 103 5.31 -17.79 17.92
CA LYS A 103 5.19 -16.84 19.05
C LYS A 103 6.29 -15.77 19.03
N PRO A 104 6.39 -14.96 17.97
CA PRO A 104 7.51 -14.03 17.78
C PRO A 104 7.73 -13.04 18.94
N GLY A 105 6.68 -12.71 19.70
CA GLY A 105 6.75 -11.82 20.87
C GLY A 105 7.56 -12.36 22.06
N THR A 106 7.89 -13.66 22.11
CA THR A 106 8.67 -14.25 23.22
C THR A 106 10.18 -14.17 23.03
N TYR A 107 10.67 -13.95 21.81
CA TYR A 107 12.11 -13.83 21.52
C TYR A 107 12.68 -12.43 21.78
N MET A 108 11.81 -11.45 22.07
CA MET A 108 12.23 -10.11 22.47
C MET A 108 12.82 -10.15 23.88
N ASP A 109 13.93 -9.46 24.09
CA ASP A 109 14.57 -9.37 25.40
C ASP A 109 13.59 -8.84 26.47
N LYS A 110 13.70 -9.38 27.69
CA LYS A 110 12.75 -9.12 28.78
C LYS A 110 12.70 -7.63 29.13
N GLU A 111 13.85 -6.96 29.11
CA GLU A 111 13.94 -5.52 29.37
C GLU A 111 13.20 -4.70 28.31
N GLN A 112 13.40 -5.02 27.03
CA GLN A 112 12.72 -4.33 25.93
C GLN A 112 11.20 -4.56 25.97
N ARG A 113 10.75 -5.76 26.37
CA ARG A 113 9.31 -6.06 26.53
C ARG A 113 8.68 -5.20 27.62
N ILE A 114 9.38 -5.03 28.76
CA ILE A 114 8.93 -4.17 29.86
C ILE A 114 8.90 -2.70 29.40
N LYS A 115 9.94 -2.21 28.73
CA LYS A 115 9.99 -0.84 28.17
C LYS A 115 8.84 -0.55 27.20
N ASN A 116 8.57 -1.49 26.27
CA ASN A 116 7.45 -1.37 25.33
C ASN A 116 6.09 -1.39 26.05
N ARG A 117 5.96 -2.20 27.11
CA ARG A 117 4.74 -2.30 27.92
C ARG A 117 4.47 -1.01 28.69
N LEU A 118 5.46 -0.49 29.40
CA LEU A 118 5.37 0.80 30.10
C LEU A 118 5.07 1.94 29.12
N SER A 119 5.68 1.91 27.92
CA SER A 119 5.40 2.86 26.84
C SER A 119 3.94 2.83 26.39
N TYR A 120 3.35 1.65 26.29
CA TYR A 120 1.93 1.50 25.94
C TYR A 120 1.01 2.03 27.05
N GLU A 121 1.28 1.70 28.31
CA GLU A 121 0.46 2.16 29.44
C GLU A 121 0.54 3.67 29.66
N LEU A 122 1.73 4.28 29.51
CA LEU A 122 1.89 5.74 29.49
C LEU A 122 1.05 6.40 28.39
N TRP A 123 1.04 5.79 27.19
CA TRP A 123 0.26 6.31 26.07
C TRP A 123 -1.25 6.22 26.34
N LEU A 124 -1.73 5.16 26.99
CA LEU A 124 -3.13 5.04 27.42
C LEU A 124 -3.53 6.15 28.40
N GLN A 125 -2.66 6.49 29.35
CA GLN A 125 -2.87 7.59 30.28
C GLN A 125 -2.89 8.95 29.57
N GLU A 126 -1.93 9.20 28.66
CA GLU A 126 -1.85 10.45 27.88
C GLU A 126 -3.09 10.69 27.00
N ASN A 127 -3.73 9.63 26.52
CA ASN A 127 -4.88 9.70 25.60
C ASN A 127 -6.21 9.38 26.29
N ASN A 128 -6.24 9.32 27.63
CA ASN A 128 -7.44 9.04 28.44
C ASN A 128 -8.20 7.75 28.02
N MET A 129 -7.49 6.70 27.58
CA MET A 129 -8.09 5.49 27.00
C MET A 129 -8.44 4.38 28.02
N GLY A 130 -8.37 4.68 29.33
CA GLY A 130 -8.64 3.71 30.39
C GLY A 130 -7.49 2.69 30.58
N PRO A 131 -7.66 1.69 31.48
CA PRO A 131 -6.62 0.72 31.79
C PRO A 131 -6.40 -0.28 30.65
N SER A 132 -5.25 -0.98 30.69
CA SER A 132 -4.96 -2.06 29.74
C SER A 132 -6.00 -3.17 29.79
N GLN A 133 -6.42 -3.65 28.61
CA GLN A 133 -7.51 -4.62 28.42
C GLN A 133 -7.15 -6.06 28.87
N ASP A 134 -5.89 -6.31 29.18
CA ASP A 134 -5.37 -7.61 29.65
C ASP A 134 -5.21 -7.68 31.18
N GLY A 135 -5.64 -6.64 31.90
CA GLY A 135 -5.69 -6.62 33.38
C GLY A 135 -4.33 -6.56 34.07
N GLN A 136 -3.23 -6.38 33.34
CA GLN A 136 -1.89 -6.20 33.92
C GLN A 136 -1.52 -4.70 33.91
N SER A 137 -0.94 -4.19 34.99
CA SER A 137 -0.41 -2.82 35.11
C SER A 137 1.04 -2.89 35.57
N PHE A 138 1.95 -2.33 34.77
CA PHE A 138 3.38 -2.25 35.07
C PHE A 138 3.78 -0.86 35.58
N LEU A 139 2.93 0.16 35.33
CA LEU A 139 3.13 1.53 35.80
C LEU A 139 3.10 1.67 37.32
N ASP A 140 2.23 0.91 37.99
CA ASP A 140 1.96 1.06 39.42
C ASP A 140 2.88 0.19 40.30
N ASP A 141 3.67 -0.68 39.68
CA ASP A 141 4.53 -1.63 40.38
C ASP A 141 5.94 -1.03 40.61
N PRO A 142 6.39 -0.86 41.87
CA PRO A 142 7.70 -0.31 42.22
C PRO A 142 8.89 -1.06 41.60
N GLN A 143 8.71 -2.33 41.23
CA GLN A 143 9.75 -3.17 40.62
C GLN A 143 10.19 -2.67 39.23
N TYR A 144 9.32 -1.98 38.49
CA TYR A 144 9.60 -1.53 37.11
C TYR A 144 9.93 -0.04 36.99
N ALA A 145 10.00 0.69 38.10
CA ALA A 145 10.28 2.12 38.16
C ALA A 145 11.60 2.52 37.45
N ARG A 146 12.61 1.64 37.49
CA ARG A 146 13.89 1.82 36.79
C ARG A 146 13.72 1.87 35.27
N TYR A 147 12.93 0.96 34.70
CA TYR A 147 12.66 0.90 33.26
C TYR A 147 11.73 2.01 32.80
N LEU A 148 10.93 2.59 33.70
CA LEU A 148 10.05 3.72 33.44
C LEU A 148 10.83 5.00 33.11
N THR A 149 11.92 5.24 33.85
CA THR A 149 12.81 6.39 33.63
C THR A 149 13.55 6.27 32.30
N GLU A 150 14.04 5.08 31.98
CA GLU A 150 14.70 4.79 30.69
C GLU A 150 13.71 4.77 29.53
N ALA A 151 12.49 4.26 29.74
CA ALA A 151 11.42 4.31 28.74
C ALA A 151 11.00 5.75 28.46
N GLN A 152 10.83 6.61 29.46
CA GLN A 152 10.53 8.03 29.24
C GLN A 152 11.64 8.76 28.46
N GLN A 153 12.91 8.41 28.69
CA GLN A 153 14.04 8.95 27.91
C GLN A 153 14.10 8.39 26.48
N ALA A 154 13.91 7.08 26.30
CA ALA A 154 13.88 6.42 24.99
C ALA A 154 12.63 6.76 24.17
N LYS A 155 11.57 7.20 24.84
CA LYS A 155 10.26 7.58 24.30
C LYS A 155 10.11 9.10 24.17
N MET A 156 11.22 9.82 24.02
CA MET A 156 11.24 11.03 23.18
C MET A 156 10.91 10.63 21.73
N LEU A 157 9.72 10.07 21.52
CA LEU A 157 9.08 9.97 20.22
C LEU A 157 9.17 11.37 19.63
N SER A 158 9.67 11.46 18.40
CA SER A 158 9.56 12.70 17.64
C SER A 158 8.10 13.16 17.73
N GLU A 159 7.85 14.45 17.91
CA GLU A 159 6.47 14.99 17.92
C GLU A 159 5.68 14.52 16.68
N GLU A 160 6.39 14.29 15.56
CA GLU A 160 5.86 13.72 14.31
C GLU A 160 5.33 12.27 14.46
N GLU A 161 5.94 11.44 15.32
CA GLU A 161 5.50 10.06 15.56
C GLU A 161 4.27 10.01 16.48
N LYS A 162 4.19 10.92 17.46
CA LYS A 162 3.01 11.08 18.33
C LYS A 162 1.80 11.54 17.53
N GLU A 163 1.99 12.51 16.62
CA GLU A 163 0.94 13.00 15.73
C GLU A 163 0.42 11.90 14.81
N LYS A 164 1.30 11.13 14.15
CA LYS A 164 0.93 9.97 13.32
C LYS A 164 0.21 8.87 14.10
N LEU A 165 0.57 8.65 15.36
CA LEU A 165 -0.13 7.71 16.23
C LEU A 165 -1.54 8.20 16.52
N LYS A 166 -1.68 9.46 16.94
CA LYS A 166 -2.98 10.09 17.22
C LYS A 166 -3.90 10.06 16.00
N GLU A 167 -3.41 10.42 14.82
CA GLU A 167 -4.17 10.33 13.55
C GLU A 167 -4.67 8.90 13.28
N LYS A 168 -3.85 7.87 13.51
CA LYS A 168 -4.26 6.47 13.33
C LYS A 168 -5.35 6.04 14.31
N PHE A 169 -5.32 6.53 15.54
CA PHE A 169 -6.34 6.24 16.54
C PHE A 169 -7.65 6.98 16.27
N GLU A 170 -7.60 8.25 15.87
CA GLU A 170 -8.77 9.02 15.45
C GLU A 170 -9.41 8.41 14.18
N ALA A 171 -8.59 7.96 13.22
CA ALA A 171 -9.07 7.21 12.06
C ALA A 171 -9.74 5.88 12.46
N ALA A 172 -9.22 5.18 13.47
CA ALA A 172 -9.81 3.93 13.95
C ALA A 172 -11.12 4.15 14.73
N GLN A 173 -11.23 5.22 15.52
CA GLN A 173 -12.46 5.59 16.24
C GLN A 173 -13.54 6.06 15.28
N SER A 174 -13.22 6.98 14.37
CA SER A 174 -14.15 7.42 13.32
C SER A 174 -14.64 6.27 12.45
N GLN A 175 -13.78 5.27 12.17
CA GLN A 175 -14.20 4.07 11.47
C GLN A 175 -15.14 3.18 12.30
N ARG A 176 -14.95 3.07 13.63
CA ARG A 176 -15.86 2.31 14.52
C ARG A 176 -17.24 2.95 14.63
N GLU A 177 -17.29 4.28 14.61
CA GLU A 177 -18.54 5.04 14.68
C GLU A 177 -19.22 5.20 13.32
N SER A 178 -18.52 4.88 12.23
CA SER A 178 -19.06 4.98 10.88
C SER A 178 -20.14 3.95 10.60
N SER A 179 -21.13 4.34 9.79
CA SER A 179 -22.21 3.45 9.35
C SER A 179 -21.65 2.24 8.59
N PRO A 180 -22.15 1.01 8.81
CA PRO A 180 -21.71 -0.18 8.04
C PRO A 180 -21.83 -0.03 6.52
N LEU A 181 -22.74 0.82 6.05
CA LEU A 181 -22.96 1.07 4.62
C LEU A 181 -22.07 2.20 4.06
N ILE A 182 -21.27 2.86 4.89
CA ILE A 182 -20.43 3.99 4.46
C ILE A 182 -19.45 3.58 3.35
N PHE A 183 -18.96 2.33 3.38
CA PHE A 183 -18.09 1.80 2.34
C PHE A 183 -18.78 1.77 0.96
N ILE A 184 -20.08 1.45 0.92
CA ILE A 184 -20.85 1.43 -0.33
C ILE A 184 -21.09 2.87 -0.81
N VAL A 185 -21.39 3.79 0.10
CA VAL A 185 -21.54 5.21 -0.23
C VAL A 185 -20.25 5.76 -0.82
N ASN A 186 -19.11 5.50 -0.17
CA ASN A 186 -17.79 5.97 -0.60
C ASN A 186 -17.30 5.36 -1.92
N MET A 187 -17.95 4.27 -2.39
CA MET A 187 -17.65 3.65 -3.69
C MET A 187 -18.12 4.52 -4.85
N VAL A 188 -19.21 5.28 -4.67
CA VAL A 188 -19.75 6.17 -5.69
C VAL A 188 -19.04 7.54 -5.59
N PRO A 189 -18.30 7.99 -6.62
CA PRO A 189 -17.65 9.29 -6.58
C PRO A 189 -18.65 10.43 -6.63
N GLU A 190 -18.40 11.48 -5.85
CA GLU A 190 -19.06 12.79 -6.04
C GLU A 190 -18.57 13.49 -7.31
N ASN A 191 -17.28 13.32 -7.66
CA ASN A 191 -16.66 13.91 -8.84
C ASN A 191 -15.57 13.00 -9.44
N VAL A 192 -15.80 12.54 -10.66
CA VAL A 192 -14.91 11.62 -11.39
C VAL A 192 -13.51 12.23 -11.61
N MET A 193 -13.43 13.52 -11.92
CA MET A 193 -12.16 14.18 -12.23
C MET A 193 -11.26 14.24 -10.98
N LEU A 194 -11.84 14.47 -9.81
CA LEU A 194 -11.12 14.42 -8.54
C LEU A 194 -10.64 13.00 -8.24
N SER A 195 -11.48 11.99 -8.46
CA SER A 195 -11.11 10.58 -8.23
C SER A 195 -9.95 10.12 -9.12
N ILE A 196 -9.89 10.56 -10.37
CA ILE A 196 -8.78 10.23 -11.29
C ILE A 196 -7.47 10.90 -10.84
N SER A 197 -7.54 12.11 -10.27
CA SER A 197 -6.34 12.81 -9.79
C SER A 197 -5.74 12.21 -8.51
N ASN A 198 -6.54 11.47 -7.75
CA ASN A 198 -6.15 10.96 -6.44
C ASN A 198 -6.09 9.42 -6.44
N ASN A 199 -4.88 8.89 -6.41
CA ASN A 199 -4.62 7.44 -6.36
C ASN A 199 -5.29 6.73 -5.18
N ARG A 200 -5.62 7.43 -4.08
CA ARG A 200 -6.33 6.84 -2.93
C ARG A 200 -7.79 6.53 -3.25
N LEU A 201 -8.37 7.19 -4.25
CA LEU A 201 -9.77 7.05 -4.66
C LEU A 201 -9.95 6.05 -5.81
N MET A 202 -9.03 5.08 -5.97
CA MET A 202 -9.06 4.11 -7.07
C MET A 202 -10.35 3.28 -7.09
N LEU A 203 -10.94 2.97 -5.94
CA LEU A 203 -12.23 2.28 -5.86
C LEU A 203 -13.33 3.04 -6.61
N GLN A 204 -13.34 4.37 -6.48
CA GLN A 204 -14.30 5.23 -7.15
C GLN A 204 -14.06 5.28 -8.66
N VAL A 205 -12.80 5.31 -9.09
CA VAL A 205 -12.42 5.22 -10.50
C VAL A 205 -12.89 3.91 -11.11
N ILE A 206 -12.71 2.79 -10.40
CA ILE A 206 -13.19 1.47 -10.80
C ILE A 206 -14.72 1.46 -10.91
N PHE A 207 -15.44 1.99 -9.91
CA PHE A 207 -16.89 2.06 -9.93
C PHE A 207 -17.41 2.85 -11.14
N PHE A 208 -16.86 4.05 -11.36
CA PHE A 208 -17.20 4.87 -12.52
C PHE A 208 -16.89 4.14 -13.83
N ALA A 209 -15.71 3.52 -13.96
CA ALA A 209 -15.31 2.78 -15.16
C ALA A 209 -16.27 1.62 -15.46
N ILE A 210 -16.71 0.89 -14.43
CA ILE A 210 -17.69 -0.18 -14.55
C ILE A 210 -19.04 0.36 -15.01
N PHE A 211 -19.55 1.39 -14.34
CA PHE A 211 -20.84 2.00 -14.68
C PHE A 211 -20.83 2.59 -16.10
N PHE A 212 -19.77 3.28 -16.48
CA PHE A 212 -19.57 3.83 -17.82
C PHE A 212 -19.45 2.72 -18.87
N GLY A 213 -18.71 1.64 -18.59
CA GLY A 213 -18.60 0.49 -19.49
C GLY A 213 -19.95 -0.20 -19.73
N ILE A 214 -20.75 -0.42 -18.67
CA ILE A 214 -22.08 -1.03 -18.79
C ILE A 214 -23.01 -0.12 -19.60
N THR A 215 -23.02 1.18 -19.33
CA THR A 215 -23.87 2.13 -20.07
C THR A 215 -23.49 2.22 -21.54
N LEU A 216 -22.20 2.11 -21.90
CA LEU A 216 -21.77 2.00 -23.31
C LEU A 216 -22.36 0.78 -24.03
N VAL A 217 -22.49 -0.36 -23.35
CA VAL A 217 -23.08 -1.59 -23.92
C VAL A 217 -24.60 -1.46 -24.10
N LEU A 218 -25.26 -0.64 -23.29
CA LEU A 218 -26.71 -0.41 -23.35
C LEU A 218 -27.12 0.62 -24.42
N ILE A 219 -26.18 1.39 -24.96
CA ILE A 219 -26.42 2.39 -26.02
C ILE A 219 -26.33 1.72 -27.41
N PRO A 220 -27.07 2.20 -28.43
CA PRO A 220 -26.92 1.71 -29.81
C PRO A 220 -25.47 1.72 -30.30
N LYS A 221 -25.05 0.61 -30.93
CA LYS A 221 -23.65 0.36 -31.31
C LYS A 221 -23.07 1.45 -32.21
N GLU A 222 -23.88 2.07 -33.05
CA GLU A 222 -23.49 3.14 -33.96
C GLU A 222 -22.99 4.37 -33.20
N LYS A 223 -23.61 4.68 -32.06
CA LYS A 223 -23.22 5.82 -31.20
C LYS A 223 -22.08 5.47 -30.25
N ALA A 224 -22.02 4.22 -29.78
CA ALA A 224 -20.98 3.76 -28.86
C ALA A 224 -19.63 3.52 -29.56
N LYS A 225 -19.62 3.13 -30.84
CA LYS A 225 -18.42 2.79 -31.62
C LYS A 225 -17.28 3.81 -31.55
N PRO A 226 -17.48 5.13 -31.76
CA PRO A 226 -16.39 6.11 -31.67
C PRO A 226 -15.81 6.20 -30.25
N ILE A 227 -16.63 6.07 -29.22
CA ILE A 227 -16.18 6.12 -27.82
C ILE A 227 -15.35 4.88 -27.49
N ILE A 228 -15.82 3.69 -27.91
CA ILE A 228 -15.09 2.44 -27.71
C ILE A 228 -13.72 2.50 -28.40
N ALA A 229 -13.65 2.97 -29.65
CA ALA A 229 -12.39 3.12 -30.39
C ALA A 229 -11.43 4.10 -29.69
N PHE A 230 -11.94 5.20 -29.13
CA PHE A 230 -11.13 6.15 -28.36
C PHE A 230 -10.57 5.51 -27.07
N VAL A 231 -11.41 4.80 -26.32
CA VAL A 231 -11.03 4.12 -25.08
C VAL A 231 -9.98 3.03 -25.34
N ASP A 232 -10.17 2.25 -26.40
CA ASP A 232 -9.26 1.18 -26.81
C ASP A 232 -7.88 1.74 -27.20
N GLY A 233 -7.84 2.71 -28.11
CA GLY A 233 -6.59 3.37 -28.51
C GLY A 233 -5.87 4.05 -27.35
N THR A 234 -6.60 4.65 -26.42
CA THR A 234 -6.02 5.23 -25.20
C THR A 234 -5.44 4.16 -24.28
N SER A 235 -6.14 3.04 -24.09
CA SER A 235 -5.64 1.91 -23.30
C SER A 235 -4.36 1.33 -23.88
N GLU A 236 -4.27 1.17 -25.20
CA GLU A 236 -3.05 0.72 -25.89
C GLU A 236 -1.87 1.66 -25.68
N VAL A 237 -2.10 2.98 -25.75
CA VAL A 237 -1.07 3.99 -25.46
C VAL A 237 -0.53 3.81 -24.06
N PHE A 238 -1.39 3.66 -23.04
CA PHE A 238 -0.95 3.45 -21.66
C PHE A 238 -0.23 2.12 -21.47
N ILE A 239 -0.67 1.03 -22.11
CA ILE A 239 0.05 -0.25 -22.13
C ILE A 239 1.46 -0.07 -22.72
N LYS A 240 1.59 0.72 -23.79
CA LYS A 240 2.88 1.01 -24.41
C LYS A 240 3.78 1.86 -23.51
N MET A 241 3.21 2.81 -22.77
CA MET A 241 3.94 3.57 -21.75
C MET A 241 4.47 2.64 -20.65
N VAL A 242 3.68 1.66 -20.19
CA VAL A 242 4.16 0.63 -19.24
C VAL A 242 5.34 -0.14 -19.83
N ASP A 243 5.27 -0.62 -21.07
CA ASP A 243 6.38 -1.33 -21.73
C ASP A 243 7.66 -0.49 -21.77
N LEU A 244 7.55 0.81 -22.04
CA LEU A 244 8.70 1.72 -22.05
C LEU A 244 9.32 1.87 -20.65
N VAL A 245 8.49 2.08 -19.63
CA VAL A 245 8.96 2.18 -18.23
C VAL A 245 9.58 0.87 -17.76
N MET A 246 9.01 -0.27 -18.15
CA MET A 246 9.50 -1.60 -17.78
C MET A 246 10.87 -1.93 -18.40
N LYS A 247 11.25 -1.33 -19.53
CA LYS A 247 12.61 -1.47 -20.09
C LYS A 247 13.67 -0.79 -19.23
N ALA A 248 13.32 0.33 -18.59
CA ALA A 248 14.19 1.06 -17.66
C ALA A 248 14.10 0.54 -16.21
N ALA A 249 13.13 -0.34 -15.90
CA ALA A 249 12.90 -0.87 -14.56
C ALA A 249 14.15 -1.45 -13.87
N PRO A 250 15.07 -2.18 -14.52
CA PRO A 250 16.27 -2.69 -13.85
C PRO A 250 17.11 -1.60 -13.17
N PHE A 251 17.28 -0.44 -13.83
CA PHE A 251 18.00 0.70 -13.29
C PHE A 251 17.22 1.39 -12.17
N PHE A 252 15.91 1.58 -12.37
CA PHE A 252 15.07 2.21 -11.37
C PHE A 252 14.92 1.39 -10.09
N VAL A 253 14.82 0.06 -10.21
CA VAL A 253 14.76 -0.87 -9.07
C VAL A 253 16.08 -0.87 -8.31
N PHE A 254 17.22 -0.83 -9.00
CA PHE A 254 18.51 -0.61 -8.37
C PHE A 254 18.51 0.67 -7.52
N ALA A 255 18.10 1.80 -8.11
CA ALA A 255 18.12 3.09 -7.43
C ALA A 255 17.15 3.14 -6.25
N LEU A 256 15.98 2.52 -6.39
CA LEU A 256 14.96 2.44 -5.34
C LEU A 256 15.46 1.62 -4.15
N LEU A 257 16.03 0.45 -4.38
CA LEU A 257 16.54 -0.39 -3.28
C LEU A 257 17.75 0.24 -2.61
N ALA A 258 18.67 0.81 -3.41
CA ALA A 258 19.82 1.53 -2.89
C ALA A 258 19.38 2.69 -1.97
N GLY A 259 18.44 3.52 -2.42
CA GLY A 259 17.94 4.66 -1.64
C GLY A 259 17.16 4.28 -0.38
N VAL A 260 16.30 3.25 -0.45
CA VAL A 260 15.53 2.79 0.71
C VAL A 260 16.44 2.23 1.79
N ILE A 261 17.41 1.40 1.43
CA ILE A 261 18.34 0.79 2.41
C ILE A 261 19.30 1.84 2.96
N ALA A 262 19.81 2.75 2.11
CA ALA A 262 20.63 3.89 2.53
C ALA A 262 19.95 4.75 3.62
N LYS A 263 18.65 5.01 3.49
CA LYS A 263 17.88 5.75 4.51
C LYS A 263 17.72 5.00 5.84
N MET A 264 17.87 3.67 5.84
CA MET A 264 17.74 2.82 7.02
C MET A 264 19.08 2.55 7.71
N ALA A 265 20.19 2.84 7.05
CA ALA A 265 21.56 2.61 7.51
C ALA A 265 22.19 3.89 8.07
#